data_AF-A0A920AUN6-F1
#
_entry.id   AF-A0A920AUN6-F1
#
_cell.length_a   1.000
_cell.length_b   1.000
_cell.length_c   1.000
_cell.angle_alpha   90.00
_cell.angle_beta   90.00
_cell.angle_gamma   90.00
#
_symmetry.space_group_name_H-M   'P 1'
#
loop_
_entity.id
_entity.type
_entity.pdbx_description
1 polymer ?
#
loop_
_entity_poly.entity_id
_entity_poly.type
_entity_poly.pdbx_seq_one_letter_code
_entity_poly.pdbx_strand_id
1 'polypeptide(L)'
;MELKILTPCCGKGIEKLKENGVEVISGILKNECIEHHKRFLSYIINKRPYIILKWAETADGFIAPIEKNVNEPYWISNTKSRQLVHKWRSEEQAILVGAKTIREDDPRLTTRDWEGKNCDIYILSKNGFKKDYKIFNQESKVTTLNNEKIDFEKDIVKQMCDKFYDDKILSIIVEGGTKTLSNFIDSETWDEMRVFKTKKN
;
A
#
# COMPACT_ATOMS: atom_id res chain seq x y z
N MET A 1 19.51 17.13 8.94
CA MET A 1 19.58 15.97 8.01
C MET A 1 19.85 16.49 6.60
N GLU A 2 21.09 16.58 6.15
CA GLU A 2 21.45 17.02 4.78
C GLU A 2 20.99 16.00 3.72
N LEU A 3 20.69 16.47 2.51
CA LEU A 3 20.34 15.64 1.32
C LEU A 3 21.43 14.63 0.92
N LYS A 4 22.58 14.62 1.60
CA LYS A 4 23.70 13.69 1.39
C LYS A 4 23.36 12.23 1.74
N ILE A 5 22.21 11.93 2.33
CA ILE A 5 21.92 10.59 2.89
C ILE A 5 20.55 10.07 2.44
N LEU A 6 20.27 10.03 1.13
CA LEU A 6 19.00 9.46 0.65
C LEU A 6 19.17 8.39 -0.44
N THR A 7 20.33 8.28 -1.09
CA THR A 7 20.59 7.21 -2.07
C THR A 7 22.07 6.78 -2.12
N PRO A 8 22.39 5.56 -2.58
CA PRO A 8 23.77 5.05 -2.67
C PRO A 8 24.74 5.88 -3.54
N CYS A 9 24.23 6.77 -4.39
CA CYS A 9 25.03 7.62 -5.30
C CYS A 9 25.20 9.06 -4.79
N CYS A 10 24.79 9.37 -3.56
CA CYS A 10 24.73 10.74 -3.05
C CYS A 10 26.08 11.49 -3.07
N GLY A 11 26.04 12.75 -3.49
CA GLY A 11 27.12 13.73 -3.31
C GLY A 11 28.12 13.85 -4.46
N LYS A 12 28.47 12.74 -5.11
CA LYS A 12 29.54 12.72 -6.14
C LYS A 12 29.28 13.64 -7.33
N GLY A 13 28.02 13.80 -7.74
CA GLY A 13 27.64 14.72 -8.81
C GLY A 13 27.81 16.20 -8.40
N ILE A 14 27.41 16.54 -7.17
CA ILE A 14 27.55 17.90 -6.63
C ILE A 14 29.03 18.24 -6.45
N GLU A 15 29.81 17.31 -5.90
CA GLU A 15 31.26 17.45 -5.72
C GLU A 15 31.95 17.68 -7.06
N LYS A 16 31.66 16.84 -8.05
CA LYS A 16 32.23 16.98 -9.40
C LYS A 16 31.91 18.34 -10.05
N LEU A 17 30.70 18.86 -9.86
CA LEU A 17 30.34 20.19 -10.37
C LEU A 17 31.13 21.30 -9.65
N LYS A 18 31.21 21.24 -8.33
CA LYS A 18 31.98 22.20 -7.52
C LYS A 18 33.47 22.18 -7.83
N GLU A 19 34.06 21.00 -8.01
CA GLU A 19 35.46 20.80 -8.39
C GLU A 19 35.79 21.42 -9.76
N ASN A 20 34.80 21.55 -10.64
CA ASN A 20 34.95 22.20 -11.95
C ASN A 20 34.54 23.68 -11.94
N GLY A 21 34.46 24.31 -10.77
CA GLY A 21 34.19 25.74 -10.63
C GLY A 21 32.73 26.15 -10.85
N VAL A 22 31.79 25.18 -10.90
CA VAL A 22 30.35 25.47 -11.01
C VAL A 22 29.79 25.80 -9.63
N GLU A 23 29.12 26.94 -9.49
CA GLU A 23 28.35 27.26 -8.29
C GLU A 23 27.13 26.36 -8.18
N VAL A 24 26.99 25.65 -7.05
CA VAL A 24 25.86 24.73 -6.82
C VAL A 24 25.11 25.13 -5.55
N ILE A 25 23.88 25.59 -5.74
CA ILE A 25 22.91 25.86 -4.66
C ILE A 25 22.06 24.59 -4.47
N SER A 26 21.87 24.17 -3.22
CA SER A 26 21.13 22.95 -2.90
C SER A 26 20.12 23.19 -1.78
N GLY A 27 19.13 22.31 -1.65
CA GLY A 27 18.10 22.40 -0.61
C GLY A 27 16.89 23.27 -0.97
N ILE A 28 16.80 23.76 -2.21
CA ILE A 28 15.63 24.47 -2.73
C ILE A 28 14.43 23.52 -2.76
N LEU A 29 13.30 23.92 -2.15
CA LEU A 29 12.05 23.15 -2.06
C LEU A 29 12.26 21.69 -1.65
N LYS A 30 13.16 21.48 -0.68
CA LYS A 30 13.59 20.15 -0.28
C LYS A 30 12.41 19.28 0.20
N ASN A 31 11.50 19.84 0.97
CA ASN A 31 10.41 19.08 1.58
C ASN A 31 9.40 18.64 0.51
N GLU A 32 9.11 19.51 -0.45
CA GLU A 32 8.27 19.26 -1.60
C GLU A 32 8.89 18.18 -2.51
N CYS A 33 10.20 18.23 -2.71
CA CYS A 33 10.92 17.20 -3.45
C CYS A 33 10.88 15.84 -2.73
N ILE A 34 11.01 15.83 -1.40
CA ILE A 34 10.90 14.61 -0.58
C ILE A 34 9.48 14.05 -0.68
N GLU A 35 8.45 14.89 -0.53
CA GLU A 35 7.05 14.47 -0.62
C GLU A 35 6.74 13.91 -2.01
N HIS A 36 7.18 14.59 -3.07
CA HIS A 36 7.01 14.11 -4.44
C HIS A 36 7.66 12.75 -4.69
N HIS A 37 8.84 12.50 -4.10
CA HIS A 37 9.59 11.26 -4.28
C HIS A 37 9.42 10.24 -3.15
N LYS A 38 8.47 10.43 -2.22
CA LYS A 38 8.36 9.63 -0.99
C LYS A 38 8.35 8.12 -1.21
N ARG A 39 7.72 7.67 -2.30
CA ARG A 39 7.67 6.26 -2.72
C ARG A 39 9.06 5.72 -3.08
N PHE A 40 9.77 6.44 -3.94
CA PHE A 40 11.12 6.09 -4.36
C PHE A 40 12.12 6.17 -3.20
N LEU A 41 12.02 7.22 -2.38
CA LEU A 41 12.89 7.40 -1.22
C LEU A 41 12.70 6.28 -0.19
N SER A 42 11.46 5.90 0.13
CA SER A 42 11.19 4.76 1.02
C SER A 42 11.82 3.47 0.47
N TYR A 43 11.63 3.20 -0.83
CA TYR A 43 12.22 2.03 -1.49
C TYR A 43 13.75 2.00 -1.39
N ILE A 44 14.44 3.09 -1.70
CA ILE A 44 15.90 3.12 -1.74
C ILE A 44 16.52 3.11 -0.33
N ILE A 45 15.96 3.90 0.60
CA ILE A 45 16.50 4.15 1.94
C ILE A 45 16.11 3.03 2.89
N ASN A 46 14.80 2.75 2.97
CA ASN A 46 14.24 1.83 3.95
C ASN A 46 14.24 0.38 3.45
N LYS A 47 14.59 0.14 2.18
CA LYS A 47 14.58 -1.20 1.56
C LYS A 47 13.21 -1.89 1.64
N ARG A 48 12.14 -1.09 1.60
CA ARG A 48 10.74 -1.53 1.58
C ARG A 48 9.89 -0.54 0.79
N PRO A 49 8.72 -0.94 0.25
CA PRO A 49 7.80 0.01 -0.37
C PRO A 49 7.33 1.08 0.63
N TYR A 50 6.84 2.18 0.09
CA TYR A 50 5.97 3.11 0.81
C TYR A 50 4.60 2.46 1.03
N ILE A 51 4.19 2.33 2.28
CA ILE A 51 3.03 1.55 2.71
C ILE A 51 1.91 2.49 3.17
N ILE A 52 0.78 2.38 2.48
CA ILE A 52 -0.43 3.14 2.77
C ILE A 52 -1.46 2.20 3.36
N LEU A 53 -1.88 2.45 4.60
CA LEU A 53 -2.96 1.71 5.23
C LEU A 53 -4.28 2.40 4.89
N LYS A 54 -5.28 1.62 4.44
CA LYS A 54 -6.59 2.18 4.12
C LYS A 54 -7.74 1.36 4.68
N TRP A 55 -8.65 2.04 5.37
CA TRP A 55 -9.89 1.46 5.87
C TRP A 55 -11.04 2.47 5.87
N ALA A 56 -12.23 1.96 6.16
CA ALA A 56 -13.38 2.76 6.51
C ALA A 56 -13.79 2.41 7.95
N GLU A 57 -14.20 3.40 8.72
CA GLU A 57 -14.66 3.24 10.11
C GLU A 57 -15.97 3.99 10.35
N THR A 58 -16.75 3.48 11.31
CA THR A 58 -17.92 4.20 11.85
C THR A 58 -17.46 5.43 12.64
N ALA A 59 -18.40 6.32 13.01
CA ALA A 59 -18.03 7.51 13.81
C ALA A 59 -17.39 7.12 15.16
N ASP A 60 -17.83 5.99 15.72
CA ASP A 60 -17.30 5.35 16.93
C ASP A 60 -15.97 4.58 16.72
N GLY A 61 -15.40 4.58 15.51
CA GLY A 61 -14.07 4.02 15.21
C GLY A 61 -14.05 2.51 14.90
N PHE A 62 -15.20 1.89 14.65
CA PHE A 62 -15.25 0.47 14.30
C PHE A 62 -15.05 0.24 12.80
N ILE A 63 -14.10 -0.63 12.46
CA ILE A 63 -13.80 -1.05 11.07
C ILE A 63 -14.81 -2.09 10.56
N ALA A 64 -15.41 -2.85 11.47
CA ALA A 64 -16.44 -3.86 11.17
C ALA A 64 -17.54 -3.82 12.25
N PRO A 65 -18.82 -4.04 11.89
CA PRO A 65 -19.89 -4.14 12.87
C PRO A 65 -19.65 -5.32 13.82
N ILE A 66 -19.89 -5.10 15.12
CA ILE A 66 -19.71 -6.10 16.19
C ILE A 66 -20.66 -7.29 16.00
N GLU A 67 -21.83 -7.04 15.40
CA GLU A 67 -22.83 -8.07 15.07
C GLU A 67 -23.19 -8.01 13.58
N LYS A 68 -23.01 -9.12 12.86
CA LYS A 68 -23.57 -9.32 11.50
C LYS A 68 -25.07 -9.63 11.62
N ASN A 69 -25.86 -8.70 12.15
CA ASN A 69 -27.29 -8.71 11.89
C ASN A 69 -27.51 -7.87 10.62
N VAL A 70 -28.07 -8.50 9.59
CA VAL A 70 -28.36 -7.98 8.24
C VAL A 70 -27.29 -8.34 7.18
N ASN A 71 -27.72 -9.23 6.27
CA ASN A 71 -27.10 -9.63 5.00
C ASN A 71 -27.12 -8.49 3.96
N GLU A 72 -26.75 -7.27 4.36
CA GLU A 72 -26.61 -6.16 3.43
C GLU A 72 -25.23 -5.56 3.61
N PRO A 73 -24.39 -5.49 2.56
CA PRO A 73 -23.13 -4.78 2.65
C PRO A 73 -23.46 -3.32 3.00
N TYR A 74 -23.12 -2.92 4.23
CA TYR A 74 -23.25 -1.53 4.66
C TYR A 74 -22.22 -0.74 3.84
N TRP A 75 -22.66 -0.21 2.70
CA TRP A 75 -21.83 0.64 1.86
C TRP A 75 -21.66 1.98 2.58
N ILE A 76 -20.66 2.05 3.46
CA ILE A 76 -20.15 3.30 4.06
C ILE A 76 -19.76 4.30 2.96
N SER A 77 -19.47 3.83 1.73
CA SER A 77 -18.94 4.61 0.63
C SER A 77 -20.02 5.09 -0.35
N ASN A 78 -20.06 6.40 -0.58
CA ASN A 78 -20.81 7.00 -1.70
C ASN A 78 -20.01 6.89 -3.01
N THR A 79 -20.61 7.32 -4.13
CA THR A 79 -19.98 7.30 -5.46
C THR A 79 -18.63 8.02 -5.49
N LYS A 80 -18.50 9.16 -4.80
CA LYS A 80 -17.24 9.92 -4.73
C LYS A 80 -16.16 9.15 -3.97
N SER A 81 -16.51 8.51 -2.85
CA SER A 81 -15.58 7.67 -2.09
C SER A 81 -15.08 6.48 -2.91
N ARG A 82 -15.97 5.87 -3.71
CA ARG A 82 -15.59 4.78 -4.62
C ARG A 82 -14.62 5.24 -5.70
N GLN A 83 -14.91 6.35 -6.37
CA GLN A 83 -14.00 6.96 -7.35
C GLN A 83 -12.65 7.30 -6.72
N LEU A 84 -12.63 7.83 -5.50
CA LEU A 84 -11.40 8.16 -4.80
C LEU A 84 -10.54 6.93 -4.49
N VAL A 85 -11.15 5.80 -4.10
CA VAL A 85 -10.41 4.53 -3.91
C VAL A 85 -9.80 4.06 -5.23
N HIS A 86 -10.52 4.20 -6.34
CA HIS A 86 -10.01 3.79 -7.66
C HIS A 86 -8.88 4.71 -8.13
N LYS A 87 -8.97 6.02 -7.84
CA LYS A 87 -7.88 6.96 -8.01
C LYS A 87 -6.65 6.55 -7.20
N TRP A 88 -6.81 6.29 -5.91
CA TRP A 88 -5.70 5.88 -5.06
C TRP A 88 -5.04 4.59 -5.54
N ARG A 89 -5.82 3.60 -6.00
CA ARG A 89 -5.26 2.41 -6.64
C ARG A 89 -4.46 2.77 -7.88
N SER A 90 -4.95 3.64 -8.76
CA SER A 90 -4.22 4.04 -9.96
C SER A 90 -2.90 4.76 -9.68
N GLU A 91 -2.73 5.33 -8.49
CA GLU A 91 -1.52 6.03 -8.04
C GLU A 91 -0.48 5.09 -7.43
N GLU A 92 -0.86 3.87 -7.04
CA GLU A 92 0.03 2.89 -6.40
C GLU A 92 0.34 1.69 -7.29
N GLN A 93 1.55 1.14 -7.15
CA GLN A 93 1.98 0.00 -7.96
C GLN A 93 1.32 -1.31 -7.54
N ALA A 94 1.03 -1.47 -6.25
CA ALA A 94 0.48 -2.70 -5.70
C ALA A 94 -0.63 -2.45 -4.68
N ILE A 95 -1.49 -3.46 -4.51
CA ILE A 95 -2.48 -3.55 -3.44
C ILE A 95 -2.30 -4.87 -2.68
N LEU A 96 -2.32 -4.82 -1.35
CA LEU A 96 -2.33 -5.99 -0.48
C LEU A 96 -3.70 -6.14 0.18
N VAL A 97 -4.25 -7.34 0.14
CA VAL A 97 -5.50 -7.67 0.83
C VAL A 97 -5.41 -8.97 1.61
N GLY A 98 -6.13 -9.03 2.74
CA GLY A 98 -6.28 -10.25 3.53
C GLY A 98 -7.26 -11.24 2.89
N ALA A 99 -7.08 -12.52 3.18
CA ALA A 99 -7.90 -13.56 2.57
C ALA A 99 -9.40 -13.52 2.92
N LYS A 100 -9.74 -13.00 4.10
CA LYS A 100 -11.12 -12.84 4.54
C LYS A 100 -11.90 -11.94 3.57
N THR A 101 -11.32 -10.80 3.19
CA THR A 101 -11.92 -9.87 2.22
C THR A 101 -12.22 -10.55 0.88
N ILE A 102 -11.31 -11.38 0.38
CA ILE A 102 -11.54 -12.11 -0.87
C ILE A 102 -12.68 -13.13 -0.75
N ARG A 103 -12.73 -13.87 0.36
CA ARG A 103 -13.76 -14.90 0.57
C ARG A 103 -15.15 -14.31 0.83
N GLU A 104 -15.24 -13.18 1.50
CA GLU A 104 -16.52 -12.57 1.86
C GLU A 104 -17.06 -11.63 0.76
N ASP A 105 -16.19 -10.83 0.13
CA ASP A 105 -16.63 -9.76 -0.79
C ASP A 105 -16.38 -10.07 -2.27
N ASP A 106 -15.55 -11.08 -2.58
CA ASP A 106 -15.11 -11.46 -3.93
C ASP A 106 -14.85 -10.24 -4.87
N PRO A 107 -13.93 -9.32 -4.46
CA PRO A 107 -13.70 -8.07 -5.16
C PRO A 107 -12.80 -8.27 -6.39
N ARG A 108 -12.89 -7.35 -7.36
CA ARG A 108 -11.92 -7.28 -8.48
C ARG A 108 -10.62 -6.55 -8.12
N LEU A 109 -10.70 -5.52 -7.27
CA LEU A 109 -9.57 -4.64 -6.90
C LEU A 109 -8.92 -3.88 -8.08
N THR A 110 -9.67 -3.61 -9.14
CA THR A 110 -9.26 -2.81 -10.30
C THR A 110 -9.42 -1.30 -10.09
N THR A 111 -8.94 -0.50 -11.03
CA THR A 111 -9.10 0.96 -11.12
C THR A 111 -10.31 1.43 -11.95
N ARG A 112 -11.19 0.54 -12.45
CA ARG A 112 -12.33 0.77 -13.39
C ARG A 112 -13.25 2.02 -13.27
N ASP A 113 -13.19 2.77 -12.16
CA ASP A 113 -14.01 3.99 -11.94
C ASP A 113 -13.11 5.25 -12.00
N TRP A 114 -11.85 5.09 -12.46
CA TRP A 114 -10.82 6.13 -12.62
C TRP A 114 -9.82 5.73 -13.72
N GLU A 115 -9.21 6.72 -14.38
CA GLU A 115 -8.21 6.49 -15.42
C GLU A 115 -6.84 6.13 -14.82
N GLY A 116 -6.23 5.06 -15.29
CA GLY A 116 -4.87 4.68 -14.93
C GLY A 116 -4.65 3.18 -14.89
N LYS A 117 -3.38 2.78 -14.70
CA LYS A 117 -2.97 1.39 -14.69
C LYS A 117 -3.57 0.65 -13.48
N ASN A 118 -4.01 -0.59 -13.67
CA ASN A 118 -4.34 -1.45 -12.54
C ASN A 118 -3.09 -1.81 -11.73
N CYS A 119 -3.24 -1.89 -10.41
CA CYS A 119 -2.17 -2.37 -9.53
C CYS A 119 -1.88 -3.86 -9.74
N ASP A 120 -0.66 -4.26 -9.38
CA ASP A 120 -0.36 -5.63 -9.02
C ASP A 120 -1.08 -5.98 -7.71
N ILE A 121 -1.56 -7.21 -7.59
CA ILE A 121 -2.40 -7.63 -6.48
C ILE A 121 -1.65 -8.67 -5.66
N TYR A 122 -1.52 -8.40 -4.36
CA TYR A 122 -1.00 -9.34 -3.38
C TYR A 122 -2.10 -9.79 -2.44
N ILE A 123 -2.16 -11.09 -2.16
CA ILE A 123 -3.17 -11.66 -1.26
C ILE A 123 -2.48 -12.44 -0.14
N LEU A 124 -2.69 -12.04 1.11
CA LEU A 124 -2.19 -12.76 2.28
C LEU A 124 -3.16 -13.88 2.67
N SER A 125 -2.79 -15.14 2.44
CA SER A 125 -3.64 -16.30 2.74
C SER A 125 -2.82 -17.55 3.06
N LYS A 126 -2.91 -18.04 4.31
CA LYS A 126 -2.25 -19.30 4.73
C LYS A 126 -2.55 -20.47 3.77
N ASN A 127 -3.82 -20.64 3.41
CA ASN A 127 -4.32 -21.81 2.66
C ASN A 127 -4.53 -21.56 1.16
N GLY A 128 -4.12 -20.40 0.63
CA GLY A 128 -4.39 -20.03 -0.76
C GLY A 128 -5.88 -19.84 -1.11
N PHE A 129 -6.19 -19.96 -2.41
CA PHE A 129 -7.55 -19.85 -2.99
C PHE A 129 -7.73 -20.82 -4.15
N LYS A 130 -8.98 -21.24 -4.38
CA LYS A 130 -9.41 -21.79 -5.67
C LYS A 130 -9.48 -20.66 -6.71
N LYS A 131 -9.24 -20.94 -7.99
CA LYS A 131 -9.14 -19.90 -9.04
C LYS A 131 -10.48 -19.28 -9.48
N ASP A 132 -11.58 -19.57 -8.78
CA ASP A 132 -12.93 -19.18 -9.21
C ASP A 132 -13.33 -17.74 -8.79
N TYR A 133 -12.52 -17.07 -7.95
CA TYR A 133 -12.78 -15.70 -7.51
C TYR A 133 -12.54 -14.67 -8.63
N LYS A 134 -13.33 -13.59 -8.65
CA LYS A 134 -13.26 -12.53 -9.68
C LYS A 134 -11.86 -11.92 -9.81
N ILE A 135 -11.10 -11.90 -8.71
CA ILE A 135 -9.74 -11.35 -8.67
C ILE A 135 -8.75 -12.11 -9.56
N PHE A 136 -9.02 -13.38 -9.89
CA PHE A 136 -8.17 -14.20 -10.76
C PHE A 136 -8.56 -14.12 -12.24
N ASN A 137 -9.73 -13.53 -12.54
CA ASN A 137 -10.29 -13.43 -13.89
C ASN A 137 -10.15 -12.01 -14.44
N GLN A 138 -8.92 -11.47 -14.40
CA GLN A 138 -8.60 -10.11 -14.84
C GLN A 138 -7.13 -10.01 -15.27
N GLU A 139 -6.76 -8.88 -15.90
CA GLU A 139 -5.42 -8.66 -16.45
C GLU A 139 -4.34 -8.36 -15.39
N SER A 140 -4.73 -7.91 -14.20
CA SER A 140 -3.78 -7.62 -13.12
C SER A 140 -2.99 -8.87 -12.73
N LYS A 141 -1.68 -8.70 -12.52
CA LYS A 141 -0.83 -9.73 -11.93
C LYS A 141 -1.28 -10.00 -10.49
N VAL A 142 -1.61 -11.26 -10.18
CA VAL A 142 -2.02 -11.68 -8.84
C VAL A 142 -0.97 -12.60 -8.21
N THR A 143 -0.48 -12.23 -7.03
CA THR A 143 0.47 -13.00 -6.24
C THR A 143 -0.13 -13.36 -4.88
N THR A 144 -0.35 -14.65 -4.63
CA THR A 144 -0.71 -15.12 -3.30
C THR A 144 0.53 -15.34 -2.44
N LEU A 145 0.52 -14.77 -1.24
CA LEU A 145 1.48 -14.95 -0.15
C LEU A 145 0.92 -16.02 0.80
N ASN A 146 1.29 -17.27 0.52
CA ASN A 146 0.85 -18.48 1.23
C ASN A 146 1.96 -19.02 2.16
N ASN A 147 1.70 -20.14 2.85
CA ASN A 147 2.65 -20.77 3.77
C ASN A 147 3.99 -21.19 3.12
N GLU A 148 4.04 -21.30 1.79
CA GLU A 148 5.28 -21.62 1.06
C GLU A 148 6.18 -20.38 0.89
N LYS A 149 5.58 -19.17 0.89
CA LYS A 149 6.29 -17.90 0.67
C LYS A 149 6.47 -17.08 1.94
N ILE A 150 5.59 -17.27 2.92
CA ILE A 150 5.58 -16.53 4.19
C ILE A 150 5.46 -17.56 5.32
N ASP A 151 6.39 -17.48 6.26
CA ASP A 151 6.30 -18.15 7.55
C ASP A 151 5.44 -17.31 8.50
N PHE A 152 4.20 -17.77 8.74
CA PHE A 152 3.21 -17.05 9.54
C PHE A 152 3.49 -17.07 11.05
N GLU A 153 4.48 -17.83 11.50
CA GLU A 153 4.90 -17.89 12.90
C GLU A 153 6.06 -16.93 13.19
N LYS A 154 6.59 -16.25 12.15
CA LYS A 154 7.61 -15.21 12.24
C LYS A 154 7.03 -13.85 11.93
N ASP A 155 7.90 -12.83 11.88
CA ASP A 155 7.54 -11.50 11.43
C ASP A 155 7.08 -11.52 9.97
N ILE A 156 5.76 -11.57 9.79
CA ILE A 156 5.12 -11.60 8.47
C ILE A 156 5.25 -10.26 7.75
N VAL A 157 5.31 -9.14 8.47
CA VAL A 157 5.35 -7.81 7.85
C VAL A 157 6.71 -7.59 7.21
N LYS A 158 7.78 -7.96 7.90
CA LYS A 158 9.13 -7.94 7.34
C LYS A 158 9.23 -8.84 6.10
N GLN A 159 8.74 -10.08 6.17
CA GLN A 159 8.77 -10.99 5.02
C GLN A 159 7.96 -10.45 3.82
N MET A 160 6.82 -9.82 4.07
CA MET A 160 6.06 -9.14 3.02
C MET A 160 6.85 -7.97 2.42
N CYS A 161 7.46 -7.13 3.25
CA CYS A 161 8.29 -6.00 2.79
C CYS A 161 9.48 -6.46 1.94
N ASP A 162 10.19 -7.51 2.39
CA ASP A 162 11.30 -8.12 1.66
C ASP A 162 10.81 -8.62 0.28
N LYS A 163 9.66 -9.30 0.25
CA LYS A 163 9.05 -9.78 -1.00
C LYS A 163 8.67 -8.65 -1.96
N PHE A 164 8.10 -7.56 -1.44
CA PHE A 164 7.74 -6.39 -2.25
C PHE A 164 8.98 -5.66 -2.78
N TYR A 165 10.03 -5.58 -1.98
CA TYR A 165 11.30 -5.00 -2.40
C TYR A 165 11.95 -5.82 -3.52
N ASP A 166 11.97 -7.15 -3.40
CA ASP A 166 12.48 -8.04 -4.44
C ASP A 166 11.68 -7.95 -5.76
N ASP A 167 10.36 -7.76 -5.65
CA ASP A 167 9.48 -7.51 -6.79
C ASP A 167 9.60 -6.09 -7.37
N LYS A 168 10.47 -5.24 -6.79
CA LYS A 168 10.68 -3.82 -7.18
C LYS A 168 9.41 -2.99 -7.08
N ILE A 169 8.60 -3.25 -6.06
CA ILE A 169 7.42 -2.46 -5.72
C ILE A 169 7.87 -1.29 -4.82
N LEU A 170 7.67 -0.07 -5.31
CA LEU A 170 7.97 1.18 -4.62
C LEU A 170 6.83 1.61 -3.70
N SER A 171 5.59 1.21 -3.98
CA SER A 171 4.44 1.58 -3.16
C SER A 171 3.34 0.54 -3.16
N ILE A 172 2.69 0.43 -2.00
CA ILE A 172 1.60 -0.52 -1.78
C ILE A 172 0.50 0.11 -0.93
N ILE A 173 -0.75 -0.13 -1.33
CA ILE A 173 -1.92 0.17 -0.51
C ILE A 173 -2.41 -1.13 0.16
N VAL A 174 -2.51 -1.14 1.48
CA VAL A 174 -3.04 -2.26 2.26
C VAL A 174 -4.52 -2.01 2.49
N GLU A 175 -5.37 -2.79 1.81
CA GLU A 175 -6.82 -2.71 1.93
C GLU A 175 -7.39 -3.95 2.62
N GLY A 176 -8.18 -3.72 3.67
CA GLY A 176 -9.09 -4.72 4.21
C GLY A 176 -8.48 -5.75 5.16
N GLY A 177 -9.38 -6.31 5.98
CA GLY A 177 -9.08 -7.22 7.08
C GLY A 177 -8.42 -6.51 8.25
N THR A 178 -9.14 -6.39 9.38
CA THR A 178 -8.61 -5.85 10.63
C THR A 178 -7.27 -6.49 10.99
N LYS A 179 -7.15 -7.82 10.89
CA LYS A 179 -5.90 -8.54 11.15
C LYS A 179 -4.74 -8.09 10.26
N THR A 180 -4.95 -7.88 8.96
CA THR A 180 -3.86 -7.46 8.05
C THR A 180 -3.40 -6.05 8.42
N LEU A 181 -4.34 -5.14 8.66
CA LEU A 181 -4.04 -3.77 9.08
C LEU A 181 -3.32 -3.75 10.44
N SER A 182 -3.81 -4.49 11.42
CA SER A 182 -3.20 -4.60 12.75
C SER A 182 -1.75 -5.06 12.66
N ASN A 183 -1.41 -6.05 11.83
CA ASN A 183 -0.03 -6.49 11.69
C ASN A 183 0.92 -5.34 11.33
N PHE A 184 0.54 -4.49 10.37
CA PHE A 184 1.36 -3.33 9.98
C PHE A 184 1.39 -2.24 11.04
N ILE A 185 0.25 -1.98 11.70
CA ILE A 185 0.14 -0.99 12.77
C ILE A 185 1.02 -1.39 13.96
N ASP A 186 0.88 -2.62 14.43
CA ASP A 186 1.58 -3.18 15.59
C ASP A 186 3.10 -3.28 15.34
N SER A 187 3.51 -3.48 14.08
CA SER A 187 4.93 -3.49 13.69
C SER A 187 5.51 -2.11 13.36
N GLU A 188 4.71 -1.04 13.48
CA GLU A 188 5.06 0.33 13.09
C GLU A 188 5.65 0.45 11.67
N THR A 189 5.28 -0.48 10.77
CA THR A 189 5.85 -0.55 9.42
C THR A 189 4.88 0.01 8.40
N TRP A 190 4.61 1.31 8.48
CA TRP A 190 3.71 2.01 7.57
C TRP A 190 4.10 3.49 7.46
N ASP A 191 3.61 4.19 6.43
CA ASP A 191 4.01 5.58 6.17
C ASP A 191 2.81 6.56 6.08
N GLU A 192 1.64 6.08 5.65
CA GLU A 192 0.43 6.91 5.51
C GLU A 192 -0.82 6.12 5.88
N MET A 193 -1.80 6.77 6.50
CA MET A 193 -3.13 6.21 6.78
C MET A 193 -4.20 7.01 6.04
N ARG A 194 -5.06 6.32 5.29
CA ARG A 194 -6.21 6.89 4.58
C ARG A 194 -7.50 6.31 5.14
N VAL A 195 -8.22 7.12 5.91
CA VAL A 195 -9.40 6.67 6.67
C VAL A 195 -10.66 7.34 6.14
N PHE A 196 -11.65 6.53 5.76
CA PHE A 196 -13.01 7.03 5.53
C PHE A 196 -13.82 6.92 6.81
N LYS A 197 -14.28 8.06 7.33
CA LYS A 197 -15.12 8.10 8.53
C LYS A 197 -16.57 8.41 8.19
N THR A 198 -17.52 7.61 8.69
CA THR A 198 -18.94 7.95 8.57
C THR A 198 -19.30 9.12 9.49
N LYS A 199 -20.32 9.89 9.10
CA LYS A 199 -20.91 10.94 9.96
C LYS A 199 -21.98 10.40 10.93
N LYS A 200 -22.40 9.14 10.76
CA LYS A 200 -23.46 8.48 11.55
C LYS A 200 -23.01 7.06 11.89
N ASN A 201 -23.39 6.59 13.07
CA ASN A 201 -23.18 5.22 13.53
C ASN A 201 -24.03 4.23 12.74
#